data_AF-A0A9Q4A9N0-F1
#
_entry.id   AF-A0A9Q4A9N0-F1
#
_cell.length_a   1.000
_cell.length_b   1.000
_cell.length_c   1.000
_cell.angle_alpha   90.00
_cell.angle_beta   90.00
_cell.angle_gamma   90.00
#
_symmetry.space_group_name_H-M   'P 1'
#
loop_
_entity.id
_entity.type
_entity.pdbx_description
1 polymer ?
#
loop_
_entity_poly.entity_id
_entity_poly.type
_entity_poly.pdbx_seq_one_letter_code
_entity_poly.pdbx_strand_id
1 'polypeptide(L)'
;MRGKGKRYPEEFKRQIIKEVEETGNATLVARRHDLVPGTVTRWVRESKKENGLILSYNYSNNINAKSLEEENEQLKKLLGEKDLEIAILKDLFKKTNPQ
;
A
#
# COMPACT_ATOMS: atom_id res chain seq x y z
N MET A 1 -7.34 37.62 -0.32
CA MET A 1 -8.40 36.62 -0.04
C MET A 1 -8.38 35.55 -1.14
N ARG A 2 -8.07 34.27 -0.82
CA ARG A 2 -8.19 33.18 -1.81
C ARG A 2 -9.68 32.90 -1.99
N GLY A 3 -10.24 33.24 -3.17
CA GLY A 3 -11.64 32.99 -3.49
C GLY A 3 -11.99 31.51 -3.29
N LYS A 4 -13.18 31.22 -2.77
CA LYS A 4 -13.70 29.86 -2.63
C LYS A 4 -13.68 29.21 -4.02
N GLY A 5 -12.73 28.31 -4.25
CA GLY A 5 -12.58 27.64 -5.54
C GLY A 5 -13.82 26.80 -5.85
N LYS A 6 -14.23 26.75 -7.12
CA LYS A 6 -15.23 25.79 -7.59
C LYS A 6 -14.80 24.39 -7.14
N ARG A 7 -15.66 23.70 -6.39
CA ARG A 7 -15.42 22.32 -5.97
C ARG A 7 -15.92 21.40 -7.06
N TYR A 8 -14.99 20.76 -7.76
CA TYR A 8 -15.32 19.75 -8.76
C TYR A 8 -15.45 18.38 -8.08
N PRO A 9 -16.40 17.54 -8.53
CA PRO A 9 -16.46 16.14 -8.11
C PRO A 9 -15.15 15.41 -8.38
N GLU A 10 -14.76 14.49 -7.49
CA GLU A 10 -13.50 13.75 -7.65
C GLU A 10 -13.51 12.85 -8.89
N GLU A 11 -14.66 12.28 -9.24
CA GLU A 11 -14.82 11.47 -10.46
C GLU A 11 -14.53 12.29 -11.73
N PHE A 12 -15.05 13.52 -11.78
CA PHE A 12 -14.80 14.43 -12.88
C PHE A 12 -13.31 14.77 -13.00
N LYS A 13 -12.64 15.06 -11.87
CA LYS A 13 -11.18 15.29 -11.88
C LYS A 13 -10.42 14.08 -12.40
N ARG A 14 -10.80 12.86 -11.99
CA ARG A 14 -10.18 11.61 -12.47
C ARG A 14 -10.36 11.43 -13.97
N GLN A 15 -11.55 11.70 -14.51
CA GLN A 15 -11.81 11.65 -15.95
C GLN A 15 -10.92 12.63 -16.72
N ILE A 16 -10.82 13.87 -16.27
CA ILE A 16 -9.99 14.90 -16.90
C ILE A 16 -8.51 14.51 -16.87
N ILE A 17 -8.01 14.02 -15.72
CA ILE A 17 -6.61 13.59 -15.60
C ILE A 17 -6.31 12.44 -16.58
N LYS A 18 -7.22 11.47 -16.69
CA LYS A 18 -7.10 10.36 -17.65
C LYS A 18 -7.06 10.84 -19.09
N GLU A 19 -7.97 11.73 -19.49
CA GLU A 19 -7.99 12.29 -20.85
C GLU A 19 -6.70 13.06 -21.16
N VAL A 20 -6.13 13.75 -20.17
CA VAL A 20 -4.83 14.45 -20.32
C VAL A 20 -3.68 13.47 -20.47
N GLU A 21 -3.68 12.36 -19.74
CA GLU A 21 -2.68 11.30 -19.89
C GLU A 21 -2.74 10.64 -21.28
N GLU A 22 -3.96 10.42 -21.81
CA GLU A 22 -4.17 9.86 -23.15
C GLU A 22 -3.81 10.85 -24.27
N THR A 23 -4.17 12.13 -24.12
CA THR A 23 -3.97 13.15 -25.15
C THR A 23 -2.58 13.80 -25.08
N GLY A 24 -1.91 13.73 -23.92
CA GLY A 24 -0.64 14.41 -23.65
C GLY A 24 -0.73 15.95 -23.57
N ASN A 25 -1.93 16.54 -23.68
CA ASN A 25 -2.11 17.99 -23.75
C ASN A 25 -3.16 18.51 -22.75
N ALA A 26 -2.69 18.98 -21.60
CA ALA A 26 -3.52 19.55 -20.53
C ALA A 26 -4.33 20.78 -20.97
N THR A 27 -3.75 21.62 -21.84
CA THR A 27 -4.40 22.85 -22.30
C THR A 27 -5.56 22.57 -23.24
N LEU A 28 -5.42 21.55 -24.11
CA LEU A 28 -6.48 21.14 -25.03
C LEU A 28 -7.68 20.57 -24.28
N VAL A 29 -7.42 19.64 -23.36
CA VAL A 29 -8.48 19.05 -22.52
C VAL A 29 -9.15 20.12 -21.66
N ALA A 30 -8.37 21.04 -21.08
CA ALA A 30 -8.95 22.13 -20.31
C ALA A 30 -9.95 22.97 -21.14
N ARG A 31 -9.61 23.31 -22.38
CA ARG A 31 -10.51 24.07 -23.27
C ARG A 31 -11.77 23.30 -23.65
N ARG A 32 -11.69 21.98 -23.86
CA ARG A 32 -12.86 21.14 -24.19
C ARG A 32 -13.90 21.09 -23.07
N HIS A 33 -13.44 21.20 -21.83
CA HIS A 33 -14.27 21.10 -20.63
C HIS A 33 -14.53 22.45 -19.95
N ASP A 34 -14.26 23.57 -20.63
CA ASP A 34 -14.37 24.95 -20.10
C ASP A 34 -13.62 25.16 -18.77
N LEU A 35 -12.48 24.48 -18.62
CA LEU A 35 -11.60 24.56 -17.46
C LEU A 35 -10.43 25.50 -17.74
N VAL A 36 -9.92 26.10 -16.65
CA VAL A 36 -8.68 26.86 -16.70
C VAL A 36 -7.51 25.87 -16.82
N PRO A 37 -6.61 26.00 -17.82
CA PRO A 37 -5.48 25.08 -18.01
C PRO A 37 -4.63 24.87 -16.76
N GLY A 38 -4.37 25.92 -15.99
CA GLY A 38 -3.63 25.84 -14.74
C GLY A 38 -4.29 24.96 -13.67
N THR A 39 -5.63 24.82 -13.69
CA THR A 39 -6.36 23.90 -12.80
C THR A 39 -6.11 22.45 -13.18
N VAL A 40 -6.18 22.15 -14.48
CA VAL A 40 -5.95 20.80 -15.02
C VAL A 40 -4.50 20.36 -14.79
N THR A 41 -3.53 21.21 -15.10
CA THR A 41 -2.11 20.94 -14.82
C THR A 41 -1.84 20.68 -13.34
N ARG A 42 -2.51 21.43 -12.44
CA ARG A 42 -2.41 21.19 -11.01
C ARG A 42 -2.97 19.82 -10.62
N TRP A 43 -4.12 19.42 -11.15
CA TRP A 43 -4.71 18.11 -10.86
C TRP A 43 -3.82 16.96 -11.33
N VAL A 44 -3.26 17.05 -12.54
CA VAL A 44 -2.32 16.05 -13.08
C VAL A 44 -1.05 15.95 -12.23
N ARG A 45 -0.56 17.06 -11.67
CA ARG A 45 0.59 17.03 -10.76
C ARG A 45 0.24 16.37 -9.42
N GLU A 46 -0.94 16.65 -8.89
CA GLU A 46 -1.40 16.08 -7.62
C GLU A 46 -1.65 14.57 -7.76
N SER A 47 -2.25 14.11 -8.86
CA SER A 47 -2.46 12.67 -9.11
C SER A 47 -1.15 11.90 -9.20
N LYS A 48 -0.13 12.46 -9.85
CA LYS A 48 1.21 11.83 -9.91
C LYS A 48 1.86 11.72 -8.54
N LYS A 49 1.68 12.73 -7.69
CA LYS A 49 2.19 12.71 -6.31
C LYS A 49 1.44 11.68 -5.46
N GLU A 50 0.12 11.62 -5.58
CA GLU A 50 -0.72 10.63 -4.90
C GLU A 50 -0.35 9.20 -5.33
N ASN A 51 -0.23 8.95 -6.64
CA ASN A 51 0.19 7.65 -7.17
C ASN A 51 1.60 7.26 -6.72
N GLY A 52 2.55 8.22 -6.67
CA GLY A 52 3.90 7.98 -6.16
C GLY A 52 3.91 7.61 -4.67
N LEU A 53 3.09 8.27 -3.87
CA LEU A 53 2.92 7.95 -2.45
C LEU A 53 2.26 6.57 -2.25
N ILE A 54 1.23 6.25 -3.03
CA ILE A 54 0.57 4.93 -3.00
C ILE A 54 1.56 3.83 -3.39
N LEU A 55 2.33 4.02 -4.46
CA LEU A 55 3.30 3.03 -4.91
C LEU A 55 4.41 2.81 -3.87
N SER A 56 4.91 3.89 -3.27
CA SER A 56 5.91 3.83 -2.20
C SER A 56 5.37 3.12 -0.94
N TYR A 57 4.13 3.42 -0.55
CA TYR A 57 3.47 2.77 0.58
C TYR A 57 3.23 1.28 0.34
N ASN A 58 2.75 0.92 -0.85
CA ASN A 58 2.57 -0.49 -1.23
C ASN A 58 3.89 -1.27 -1.26
N TYR A 59 4.96 -0.66 -1.78
CA TYR A 59 6.28 -1.27 -1.77
C TYR A 59 6.80 -1.50 -0.35
N SER A 60 6.71 -0.49 0.52
CA SER A 60 7.11 -0.62 1.93
C SER A 60 6.29 -1.68 2.68
N ASN A 61 4.98 -1.74 2.45
CA ASN A 61 4.13 -2.77 3.04
C ASN A 61 4.48 -4.17 2.53
N ASN A 62 4.81 -4.32 1.24
CA ASN A 62 5.19 -5.62 0.68
C ASN A 62 6.50 -6.13 1.29
N ILE A 63 7.49 -5.25 1.47
CA ILE A 63 8.75 -5.57 2.14
C ILE A 63 8.50 -5.99 3.60
N ASN A 64 7.69 -5.22 4.34
CA ASN A 64 7.36 -5.53 5.73
C ASN A 64 6.56 -6.85 5.85
N ALA A 65 5.63 -7.12 4.93
CA ALA A 65 4.86 -8.35 4.93
C ALA A 65 5.77 -9.57 4.71
N LYS A 66 6.71 -9.47 3.77
CA LYS A 66 7.69 -10.53 3.51
C LYS A 66 8.60 -10.78 4.71
N SER A 67 9.13 -9.73 5.34
CA SER A 67 9.97 -9.90 6.53
C SER A 67 9.20 -10.52 7.71
N LEU A 68 7.94 -10.12 7.89
CA LEU A 68 7.07 -10.70 8.93
C LEU A 68 6.73 -12.17 8.66
N GLU A 69 6.57 -12.55 7.39
CA GLU A 69 6.31 -13.94 7.02
C GLU A 69 7.54 -14.82 7.29
N GLU A 70 8.74 -14.36 6.94
CA GLU A 70 10.01 -15.02 7.25
C GLU A 70 10.22 -15.18 8.77
N GLU A 71 9.95 -14.13 9.56
CA GLU A 71 10.03 -14.20 11.02
C GLU A 71 9.04 -15.21 11.60
N ASN A 72 7.81 -15.26 11.07
CA ASN A 72 6.81 -16.23 11.50
C ASN A 72 7.23 -17.69 11.21
N GLU A 73 7.83 -17.96 10.05
CA GLU A 73 8.34 -19.30 9.74
C GLU A 73 9.46 -19.71 10.70
N GLN A 74 10.38 -18.81 11.01
CA GLN A 74 11.46 -19.05 11.97
C GLN A 74 10.91 -19.35 13.37
N LEU A 75 9.94 -18.55 13.83
CA LEU A 75 9.30 -18.74 15.14
C LEU A 75 8.53 -20.07 15.21
N LYS A 76 7.81 -20.45 14.15
CA LYS A 76 7.12 -21.74 14.08
C LYS A 76 8.09 -22.93 14.16
N LYS A 77 9.23 -22.83 13.51
CA LYS A 77 10.27 -23.87 13.56
C LYS A 77 10.84 -24.02 14.98
N LEU A 78 11.23 -22.90 15.60
CA LEU A 78 11.74 -22.89 16.97
C LEU A 78 10.71 -23.44 17.97
N LEU A 79 9.43 -23.10 17.78
CA LEU A 79 8.35 -23.62 18.62
C LEU A 79 8.24 -25.15 18.51
N GLY A 80 8.28 -25.70 17.29
CA GLY A 80 8.25 -27.14 17.07
C GLY A 80 9.44 -27.87 17.70
N GLU A 81 10.64 -27.30 17.63
CA GLU A 81 11.83 -27.85 18.30
C GLU A 81 11.65 -27.89 19.82
N LYS A 82 11.08 -26.83 20.41
CA LYS A 82 10.80 -26.74 21.84
C LYS A 82 9.70 -27.70 22.30
N ASP A 83 8.64 -27.88 21.52
CA ASP A 83 7.59 -28.86 21.84
C ASP A 83 8.13 -30.30 21.81
N LEU A 84 9.06 -30.60 20.89
CA LEU A 84 9.71 -31.91 20.80
C LEU A 84 10.63 -32.16 21.99
N GLU A 85 11.41 -31.16 22.40
CA GLU A 85 12.24 -31.19 23.61
C GLU A 85 11.39 -31.47 24.86
N ILE A 86 10.25 -30.77 25.00
CA ILE A 86 9.31 -30.98 26.12
C ILE A 86 8.72 -32.39 26.09
N ALA A 87 8.36 -32.92 24.92
CA ALA A 87 7.81 -34.26 24.79
C ALA A 87 8.82 -35.33 25.24
N ILE A 88 10.09 -35.21 24.81
CA ILE A 88 11.17 -36.12 25.22
C ILE A 88 11.38 -36.05 26.74
N LEU A 89 11.48 -34.85 27.32
CA LEU A 89 11.67 -34.68 28.76
C LEU A 89 10.52 -35.29 29.57
N LYS A 90 9.28 -35.12 29.13
CA LYS A 90 8.10 -35.76 29.76
C LYS A 90 8.15 -37.28 29.69
N ASP A 91 8.58 -37.84 28.56
CA ASP A 91 8.69 -39.29 28.39
C ASP A 91 9.80 -39.89 29.29
N LEU A 92 10.94 -39.20 29.40
CA LEU A 92 12.01 -39.57 30.33
C LEU A 92 11.54 -39.51 31.78
N PHE A 93 10.81 -38.47 32.17
CA PHE A 93 10.30 -38.33 33.53
C PHE A 93 9.28 -39.42 33.91
N LYS A 94 8.44 -39.85 32.95
CA LYS A 94 7.55 -41.00 33.15
C LYS A 94 8.29 -42.32 33.32
N LYS A 95 9.42 -42.50 32.62
CA LYS A 95 10.25 -43.71 32.71
C LYS A 95 11.06 -43.79 33.99
N THR A 96 11.48 -42.66 34.55
CA THR A 96 12.29 -42.62 35.78
C THR A 96 11.49 -42.63 37.07
N ASN A 97 10.17 -42.40 37.01
CA ASN A 97 9.30 -42.45 38.18
C ASN A 97 8.06 -43.32 37.90
N PRO A 98 8.22 -44.66 37.89
CA PRO A 98 7.07 -45.56 37.83
C PRO A 98 6.33 -45.48 39.17
N GLN A 99 5.13 -44.89 39.17
CA GLN A 99 4.11 -45.21 40.17
C GLN A 99 3.27 -46.38 39.68
#